data_AF-A0A8X7PS31-F1
#
_entry.id   AF-A0A8X7PS31-F1
#
_cell.length_a   1.000
_cell.length_b   1.000
_cell.length_c   1.000
_cell.angle_alpha   90.00
_cell.angle_beta   90.00
_cell.angle_gamma   90.00
#
_symmetry.space_group_name_H-M   'P 1'
#
loop_
_entity.id
_entity.type
_entity.pdbx_description
1 polymer ?
#
loop_
_entity_poly.entity_id
_entity_poly.type
_entity_poly.pdbx_seq_one_letter_code
_entity_poly.pdbx_strand_id
1 'polypeptide(L)'
;MEEAAAAAELESLQIDILRRISALESSILPESSSPSLPEDESQTVSRLSAILRSGGVKDFSFKRVAPDYYDWPLESRRDVLGASSVDHLCKSIVLVNTQASSNVLDCSDRNNSKYYVVVVQYTARFNADAVKNFLYTLNEGKIPKKRFNLRLAPEETSIELTGFEHNAVTCVGMKTSIPVILDEAIAKLKPDFFWLGGERLI
;
A
#
# COMPACT_ATOMS: atom_id res chain seq x y z
N MET A 1 -2.46 44.45 40.59
CA MET A 1 -2.08 45.31 39.45
C MET A 1 -0.84 44.75 38.76
N GLU A 2 0.20 44.40 39.53
CA GLU A 2 1.44 43.76 39.08
C GLU A 2 1.22 42.38 38.42
N GLU A 3 0.31 41.56 38.95
CA GLU A 3 -0.01 40.24 38.40
C GLU A 3 -0.71 40.29 37.04
N ALA A 4 -1.53 41.32 36.80
CA ALA A 4 -2.19 41.54 35.51
C ALA A 4 -1.20 42.05 34.44
N ALA A 5 -0.20 42.83 34.84
CA ALA A 5 0.88 43.26 33.95
C ALA A 5 1.79 42.09 33.56
N ALA A 6 2.15 41.24 34.52
CA ALA A 6 2.93 40.03 34.27
C ALA A 6 2.20 39.04 33.34
N ALA A 7 0.88 38.89 33.49
CA ALA A 7 0.07 38.07 32.59
C ALA A 7 0.05 38.61 31.15
N ALA A 8 -0.08 39.93 30.98
CA ALA A 8 -0.07 40.58 29.66
C ALA A 8 1.30 40.47 28.96
N GLU A 9 2.40 40.58 29.71
CA GLU A 9 3.75 40.36 29.18
C GLU A 9 3.95 38.91 28.73
N LEU A 10 3.47 37.95 29.51
CA LEU A 10 3.55 36.53 29.16
C LEU A 10 2.73 36.21 27.90
N GLU A 11 1.51 36.77 27.78
CA GLU A 11 0.66 36.63 26.59
C GLU A 11 1.34 37.22 25.35
N SER A 12 1.95 38.39 25.47
CA SER A 12 2.70 39.01 24.37
C SER A 12 3.87 38.15 23.91
N LEU A 13 4.62 37.59 24.86
CA LEU A 13 5.74 36.69 24.57
C LEU A 13 5.26 35.40 23.88
N GLN A 14 4.15 34.83 24.33
CA GLN A 14 3.56 33.63 23.71
C GLN A 14 3.11 33.89 22.27
N ILE A 15 2.43 35.02 22.02
CA ILE A 15 2.01 35.41 20.66
C ILE A 15 3.22 35.55 19.73
N ASP A 16 4.32 36.14 20.21
CA ASP A 16 5.51 36.33 19.39
C ASP A 16 6.25 35.02 19.10
N ILE A 17 6.31 34.10 20.07
CA ILE A 17 6.83 32.75 19.87
C ILE A 17 5.98 31.99 18.84
N LEU A 18 4.65 32.03 18.96
CA LEU A 18 3.75 31.37 18.01
C LEU A 18 3.90 31.93 16.59
N ARG A 19 4.08 33.25 16.46
CA ARG A 19 4.36 33.90 15.16
C ARG A 19 5.68 33.43 14.56
N ARG A 20 6.74 33.32 15.37
CA ARG A 20 8.05 32.83 14.93
C ARG A 20 8.01 31.37 14.51
N ILE A 21 7.27 30.52 15.23
CA ILE A 21 7.03 29.13 14.85
C ILE A 21 6.30 29.06 13.51
N SER A 22 5.22 29.83 13.32
CA SER A 22 4.46 29.86 12.06
C SER A 22 5.29 30.34 10.86
N ALA A 23 6.18 31.32 11.07
CA ALA A 23 7.12 31.77 10.05
C ALA A 23 8.17 30.70 9.72
N LEU A 24 8.68 29.99 10.74
CA LEU A 24 9.59 28.86 10.54
C LEU A 24 8.90 27.71 9.80
N GLU A 25 7.68 27.36 10.17
CA GLU A 25 6.87 26.35 9.48
C GLU A 25 6.64 26.73 8.01
N SER A 26 6.38 28.00 7.73
CA SER A 26 6.24 28.51 6.36
C SER A 26 7.56 28.51 5.57
N SER A 27 8.70 28.61 6.25
CA SER A 27 10.05 28.51 5.64
C SER A 27 10.54 27.07 5.46
N ILE A 28 10.04 26.14 6.29
CA ILE A 28 10.39 24.71 6.28
C ILE A 28 9.42 23.92 5.40
N LEU A 29 8.18 24.41 5.22
CA LEU A 29 7.34 24.02 4.10
C LEU A 29 8.18 24.34 2.85
N PRO A 30 8.66 23.32 2.12
CA PRO A 30 9.31 23.60 0.87
C PRO A 30 8.29 24.37 0.03
N GLU A 31 8.69 25.51 -0.52
CA GLU A 31 8.24 25.80 -1.87
C GLU A 31 8.54 24.53 -2.65
N SER A 32 7.53 23.70 -2.85
CA SER A 32 7.54 22.70 -3.89
C SER A 32 7.62 23.50 -5.18
N SER A 33 8.83 23.94 -5.51
CA SER A 33 9.39 23.70 -6.83
C SER A 33 9.17 22.21 -7.07
N SER A 34 7.95 21.89 -7.50
CA SER A 34 7.63 20.60 -8.05
C SER A 34 8.75 20.36 -9.05
N PRO A 35 9.59 19.34 -8.87
CA PRO A 35 10.26 18.78 -10.02
C PRO A 35 9.11 18.52 -10.98
N SER A 36 9.15 19.11 -12.18
CA SER A 36 8.23 18.71 -13.23
C SER A 36 8.29 17.18 -13.26
N LEU A 37 7.22 16.54 -12.78
CA LEU A 37 7.11 15.09 -12.81
C LEU A 37 7.40 14.71 -14.25
N PRO A 38 8.35 13.81 -14.52
CA PRO A 38 8.45 13.18 -15.83
C PRO A 38 7.03 12.78 -16.24
N GLU A 39 6.65 13.07 -17.49
CA GLU A 39 5.25 12.99 -17.93
C GLU A 39 4.60 11.63 -17.64
N ASP A 40 5.39 10.57 -17.61
CA ASP A 40 4.97 9.20 -17.29
C ASP A 40 4.62 9.00 -15.80
N GLU A 41 5.35 9.68 -14.89
CA GLU A 41 5.10 9.61 -13.44
C GLU A 41 3.76 10.26 -13.08
N SER A 42 3.47 11.40 -13.71
CA SER A 42 2.18 12.07 -13.57
C SER A 42 1.03 11.19 -14.08
N GLN A 43 1.28 10.39 -15.13
CA GLN A 43 0.27 9.50 -15.70
C GLN A 43 -0.07 8.33 -14.77
N THR A 44 0.90 7.63 -14.18
CA THR A 44 0.60 6.54 -13.22
C THR A 44 -0.14 7.07 -11.99
N VAL A 45 0.35 8.15 -11.38
CA VAL A 45 -0.32 8.74 -10.20
C VAL A 45 -1.73 9.21 -10.55
N SER A 46 -1.91 9.86 -11.71
CA SER A 46 -3.23 10.30 -12.18
C SER A 46 -4.16 9.12 -12.45
N ARG A 47 -3.67 8.08 -13.13
CA ARG A 47 -4.41 6.86 -13.43
C ARG A 47 -4.87 6.15 -12.16
N LEU A 48 -3.96 5.91 -11.22
CA LEU A 48 -4.30 5.26 -9.95
C LEU A 48 -5.24 6.13 -9.10
N SER A 49 -5.02 7.44 -9.06
CA SER A 49 -5.91 8.38 -8.37
C SER A 49 -7.34 8.32 -8.94
N ALA A 50 -7.48 8.27 -10.27
CA ALA A 50 -8.79 8.17 -10.93
C ALA A 50 -9.49 6.84 -10.60
N ILE A 51 -8.74 5.73 -10.56
CA ILE A 51 -9.27 4.41 -10.18
C ILE A 51 -9.72 4.41 -8.72
N LEU A 52 -8.89 4.91 -7.80
CA LEU A 52 -9.22 4.97 -6.38
C LEU A 52 -10.46 5.83 -6.12
N ARG A 53 -10.52 7.02 -6.72
CA ARG A 53 -11.67 7.93 -6.60
C ARG A 53 -12.94 7.35 -7.20
N SER A 54 -12.86 6.73 -8.37
CA SER A 54 -14.04 6.08 -8.99
C SER A 54 -14.51 4.86 -8.20
N GLY A 55 -13.60 4.19 -7.48
CA GLY A 55 -13.90 3.13 -6.50
C GLY A 55 -14.42 3.64 -5.15
N GLY A 56 -14.58 4.96 -4.97
CA GLY A 56 -15.09 5.55 -3.73
C GLY A 56 -14.07 5.68 -2.59
N VAL A 57 -12.78 5.45 -2.86
CA VAL A 57 -11.71 5.66 -1.89
C VAL A 57 -11.47 7.15 -1.73
N LYS A 58 -11.69 7.66 -0.53
CA LYS A 58 -11.61 9.10 -0.21
C LYS A 58 -10.21 9.52 0.21
N ASP A 59 -9.52 8.64 0.93
CA ASP A 59 -8.23 8.93 1.54
C ASP A 59 -7.16 7.98 0.98
N PHE A 60 -6.19 8.55 0.24
CA PHE A 60 -5.01 7.86 -0.25
C PHE A 60 -3.86 8.85 -0.42
N SER A 61 -2.63 8.35 -0.35
CA SER A 61 -1.42 9.15 -0.52
C SER A 61 -0.41 8.41 -1.39
N PHE A 62 0.31 9.18 -2.21
CA PHE A 62 1.45 8.69 -2.98
C PHE A 62 2.71 9.33 -2.41
N LYS A 63 3.74 8.52 -2.20
CA LYS A 63 5.01 8.99 -1.64
C LYS A 63 6.18 8.39 -2.40
N ARG A 64 7.01 9.28 -2.94
CA ARG A 64 8.28 8.88 -3.56
C ARG A 64 9.31 8.61 -2.47
N VAL A 65 10.10 7.58 -2.71
CA VAL A 65 11.21 7.16 -1.85
C VAL A 65 12.47 7.01 -2.71
N ALA A 66 13.61 6.89 -2.05
CA ALA A 66 14.89 6.75 -2.75
C ALA A 66 14.95 5.44 -3.57
N PRO A 67 15.74 5.37 -4.66
CA PRO A 67 15.82 4.18 -5.51
C PRO A 67 16.28 2.90 -4.80
N ASP A 68 17.03 3.04 -3.70
CA ASP A 68 17.56 2.00 -2.83
C ASP A 68 16.64 1.69 -1.63
N TYR A 69 15.42 2.24 -1.61
CA TYR A 69 14.44 2.08 -0.53
C TYR A 69 14.22 0.61 -0.11
N TYR A 70 14.21 -0.32 -1.07
CA TYR A 70 14.01 -1.75 -0.78
C TYR A 70 15.24 -2.45 -0.18
N ASP A 71 16.38 -1.79 -0.11
CA ASP A 71 17.59 -2.28 0.57
C ASP A 71 17.64 -1.85 2.05
N TRP A 72 16.78 -0.91 2.45
CA TRP A 72 16.77 -0.36 3.80
C TRP A 72 16.11 -1.30 4.83
N PRO A 73 16.46 -1.20 6.12
CA PRO A 73 15.69 -1.80 7.21
C PRO A 73 14.24 -1.31 7.23
N LEU A 74 13.31 -2.13 7.76
CA LEU A 74 11.88 -1.78 7.78
C LEU A 74 11.60 -0.53 8.61
N GLU A 75 12.38 -0.29 9.66
CA GLU A 75 12.28 0.88 10.52
C GLU A 75 12.59 2.16 9.73
N SER A 76 13.66 2.15 8.93
CA SER A 76 13.99 3.27 8.04
C SER A 76 12.91 3.51 6.98
N ARG A 77 12.32 2.43 6.44
CA ARG A 77 11.19 2.51 5.51
C ARG A 77 9.93 3.10 6.16
N ARG A 78 9.65 2.70 7.40
CA ARG A 78 8.55 3.27 8.20
C ARG A 78 8.77 4.76 8.38
N ASP A 79 9.97 5.15 8.79
CA ASP A 79 10.30 6.54 9.10
C ASP A 79 10.20 7.43 7.86
N VAL A 80 10.80 7.01 6.74
CA VAL A 80 10.71 7.79 5.49
C VAL A 80 9.27 7.89 5.01
N LEU A 81 8.43 6.86 5.17
CA LEU A 81 7.02 6.91 4.77
C LEU A 81 6.15 7.68 5.76
N GLY A 82 6.58 7.86 7.01
CA GLY A 82 5.75 8.41 8.08
C GLY A 82 4.69 7.43 8.56
N ALA A 83 4.96 6.13 8.44
CA ALA A 83 4.06 5.08 8.91
C ALA A 83 4.08 4.97 10.44
N SER A 84 2.94 4.66 11.06
CA SER A 84 2.85 4.57 12.53
C SER A 84 3.66 3.41 13.11
N SER A 85 3.75 2.30 12.39
CA SER A 85 4.61 1.16 12.73
C SER A 85 5.08 0.42 11.47
N VAL A 86 6.05 -0.48 11.62
CA VAL A 86 6.49 -1.36 10.51
C VAL A 86 5.38 -2.29 10.01
N ASP A 87 4.37 -2.55 10.85
CA ASP A 87 3.20 -3.36 10.49
C ASP A 87 2.26 -2.63 9.52
N HIS A 88 2.40 -1.32 9.37
CA HIS A 88 1.67 -0.54 8.35
C HIS A 88 2.35 -0.63 6.97
N LEU A 89 3.53 -1.25 6.88
CA LEU A 89 4.18 -1.53 5.61
C LEU A 89 3.70 -2.89 5.10
N CYS A 90 3.07 -2.90 3.93
CA CYS A 90 2.49 -4.10 3.33
C CYS A 90 3.10 -4.39 1.96
N LYS A 91 3.02 -5.65 1.54
CA LYS A 91 3.42 -6.13 0.23
C LYS A 91 2.28 -6.92 -0.42
N SER A 92 2.18 -6.80 -1.74
CA SER A 92 1.29 -7.60 -2.56
C SER A 92 2.07 -8.76 -3.16
N ILE A 93 1.51 -9.97 -3.11
CA ILE A 93 2.13 -11.19 -3.62
C ILE A 93 1.18 -11.83 -4.62
N VAL A 94 1.64 -12.03 -5.86
CA VAL A 94 0.87 -12.77 -6.88
C VAL A 94 1.10 -14.27 -6.70
N LEU A 95 0.02 -15.01 -6.57
CA LEU A 95 -0.01 -16.45 -6.44
C LEU A 95 -0.63 -17.09 -7.67
N VAL A 96 -0.12 -18.26 -8.05
CA VAL A 96 -0.70 -19.14 -9.06
C VAL A 96 -1.21 -20.42 -8.42
N ASN A 97 -2.44 -20.81 -8.74
CA ASN A 97 -2.99 -22.11 -8.40
C ASN A 97 -2.58 -23.16 -9.44
N THR A 98 -1.54 -23.91 -9.10
CA THR A 98 -0.96 -24.93 -10.00
C THR A 98 -1.84 -26.19 -10.16
N GLN A 99 -2.80 -26.40 -9.25
CA GLN A 99 -3.72 -27.56 -9.28
C GLN A 99 -5.17 -27.17 -9.62
N ALA A 100 -5.38 -25.94 -10.08
CA ALA A 100 -6.65 -25.50 -10.63
C ALA A 100 -7.13 -26.47 -11.73
N SER A 101 -8.44 -26.63 -11.88
CA SER A 101 -9.00 -27.45 -12.96
C SER A 101 -8.65 -26.86 -14.33
N SER A 102 -8.59 -27.68 -15.38
CA SER A 102 -8.17 -27.23 -16.72
C SER A 102 -9.11 -26.18 -17.35
N ASN A 103 -10.34 -26.07 -16.85
CA ASN A 103 -11.29 -25.03 -17.24
C ASN A 103 -11.12 -23.71 -16.46
N VAL A 104 -10.27 -23.68 -15.42
CA VAL A 104 -9.96 -22.49 -14.64
C VAL A 104 -8.66 -21.90 -15.18
N LEU A 105 -8.80 -21.03 -16.18
CA LEU A 105 -7.67 -20.44 -16.91
C LEU A 105 -7.40 -18.99 -16.52
N ASP A 106 -8.39 -18.31 -15.95
CA ASP A 106 -8.38 -16.87 -15.73
C ASP A 106 -8.71 -16.47 -14.27
N CYS A 107 -9.03 -15.20 -14.10
CA CYS A 107 -9.31 -14.55 -12.81
C CYS A 107 -10.80 -14.20 -12.62
N SER A 108 -11.70 -14.79 -13.43
CA SER A 108 -13.10 -14.37 -13.51
C SER A 108 -13.93 -14.75 -12.27
N ASP A 109 -13.68 -15.94 -11.71
CA ASP A 109 -14.36 -16.42 -10.50
C ASP A 109 -13.51 -16.13 -9.25
N ARG A 110 -13.94 -15.16 -8.44
CA ARG A 110 -13.26 -14.78 -7.19
C ARG A 110 -13.08 -15.96 -6.23
N ASN A 111 -13.96 -16.95 -6.26
CA ASN A 111 -13.90 -18.10 -5.38
C ASN A 111 -12.98 -19.19 -5.95
N ASN A 112 -12.74 -19.23 -7.26
CA ASN A 112 -11.95 -20.26 -7.93
C ASN A 112 -11.22 -19.74 -9.17
N SER A 113 -10.23 -18.89 -8.95
CA SER A 113 -9.37 -18.30 -9.99
C SER A 113 -8.04 -19.02 -10.13
N LYS A 114 -7.42 -18.87 -11.31
CA LYS A 114 -6.07 -19.36 -11.58
C LYS A 114 -5.02 -18.57 -10.79
N TYR A 115 -5.23 -17.27 -10.61
CA TYR A 115 -4.32 -16.37 -9.91
C TYR A 115 -5.03 -15.60 -8.80
N TYR A 116 -4.26 -15.25 -7.76
CA TYR A 116 -4.72 -14.44 -6.63
C TYR A 116 -3.63 -13.45 -6.24
N VAL A 117 -4.02 -12.25 -5.79
CA VAL A 117 -3.11 -11.34 -5.10
C VAL A 117 -3.37 -11.44 -3.60
N VAL A 118 -2.33 -11.66 -2.81
CA VAL A 118 -2.43 -11.63 -1.35
C VAL A 118 -1.66 -10.44 -0.82
N VAL A 119 -2.33 -9.61 -0.03
CA VAL A 119 -1.75 -8.43 0.61
C VAL A 119 -1.49 -8.76 2.08
N VAL A 120 -0.23 -8.69 2.47
CA VAL A 120 0.25 -9.01 3.83
C VAL A 120 1.23 -7.96 4.32
N GLN A 121 1.40 -7.84 5.63
CA GLN A 121 2.41 -6.96 6.24
C GLN A 121 3.83 -7.47 5.94
N TYR A 122 4.83 -6.59 5.86
CA TYR A 122 6.23 -7.00 5.66
C TYR A 122 6.77 -7.84 6.81
N THR A 123 6.28 -7.62 8.03
CA THR A 123 6.61 -8.38 9.24
C THR A 123 5.98 -9.78 9.24
N ALA A 124 4.92 -9.98 8.46
CA ALA A 124 4.22 -11.26 8.37
C ALA A 124 4.95 -12.26 7.46
N ARG A 125 4.97 -13.53 7.92
CA ARG A 125 5.39 -14.65 7.07
C ARG A 125 4.18 -15.13 6.27
N PHE A 126 4.30 -15.08 4.95
CA PHE A 126 3.27 -15.59 4.06
C PHE A 126 3.00 -17.08 4.32
N ASN A 127 1.72 -17.44 4.46
CA ASN A 127 1.27 -18.81 4.73
C ASN A 127 0.31 -19.30 3.63
N ALA A 128 0.84 -20.10 2.69
CA ALA A 128 0.04 -20.64 1.58
C ALA A 128 -1.10 -21.56 2.05
N ASP A 129 -0.91 -22.30 3.15
CA ASP A 129 -1.96 -23.18 3.70
C ASP A 129 -3.11 -22.38 4.31
N ALA A 130 -2.84 -21.21 4.90
CA ALA A 130 -3.88 -20.31 5.38
C ALA A 130 -4.77 -19.83 4.22
N VAL A 131 -4.17 -19.39 3.12
CA VAL A 131 -4.90 -18.95 1.91
C VAL A 131 -5.69 -20.10 1.29
N LYS A 132 -5.09 -21.29 1.18
CA LYS A 132 -5.76 -22.50 0.71
C LYS A 132 -6.98 -22.86 1.57
N ASN A 133 -6.86 -22.80 2.89
CA ASN A 133 -7.96 -23.09 3.80
C ASN A 133 -9.06 -22.01 3.69
N PHE A 134 -8.68 -20.74 3.56
CA PHE A 134 -9.62 -19.64 3.31
C PHE A 134 -10.43 -19.88 2.04
N LEU A 135 -9.78 -20.17 0.90
CA LEU A 135 -10.47 -20.46 -0.36
C LEU A 135 -11.36 -21.70 -0.28
N TYR A 136 -10.91 -22.76 0.41
CA TYR A 136 -11.73 -23.95 0.64
C TYR A 136 -13.03 -23.63 1.39
N THR A 137 -12.92 -22.85 2.48
CA THR A 137 -14.07 -22.40 3.27
C THR A 137 -14.97 -21.47 2.46
N LEU A 138 -14.39 -20.55 1.67
CA LEU A 138 -15.13 -19.63 0.80
C LEU A 138 -15.97 -20.36 -0.26
N ASN A 139 -15.53 -21.55 -0.69
CA ASN A 139 -16.26 -22.42 -1.61
C ASN A 139 -17.23 -23.38 -0.92
N GLU A 140 -17.48 -23.22 0.39
CA GLU A 140 -18.35 -24.10 1.18
C GLU A 140 -17.94 -25.58 1.08
N GLY A 141 -16.66 -25.85 0.84
CA GLY A 141 -16.13 -27.19 0.64
C GLY A 141 -16.50 -27.88 -0.68
N LYS A 142 -17.17 -27.19 -1.61
CA LYS A 142 -17.54 -27.72 -2.94
C LYS A 142 -16.33 -28.08 -3.80
N ILE A 143 -15.24 -27.33 -3.63
CA ILE A 143 -13.96 -27.58 -4.32
C ILE A 143 -13.02 -28.33 -3.36
N PRO A 144 -12.49 -29.50 -3.74
CA PRO A 144 -11.56 -30.24 -2.89
C PRO A 144 -10.29 -29.45 -2.57
N LYS A 145 -9.80 -29.49 -1.32
CA LYS A 145 -8.56 -28.80 -0.89
C LYS A 145 -7.34 -29.04 -1.80
N LYS A 146 -7.24 -30.23 -2.39
CA LYS A 146 -6.14 -30.59 -3.32
C LYS A 146 -6.10 -29.76 -4.60
N ARG A 147 -7.21 -29.11 -4.97
CA ARG A 147 -7.32 -28.20 -6.11
C ARG A 147 -6.78 -26.80 -5.83
N PHE A 148 -6.41 -26.50 -4.59
CA PHE A 148 -5.79 -25.24 -4.20
C PHE A 148 -4.32 -25.51 -3.83
N ASN A 149 -3.45 -25.51 -4.85
CA ASN A 149 -2.01 -25.57 -4.64
C ASN A 149 -1.38 -24.24 -5.07
N LEU A 150 -1.40 -23.30 -4.13
CA LEU A 150 -0.92 -21.94 -4.33
C LEU A 150 0.60 -21.89 -4.22
N ARG A 151 1.22 -21.31 -5.24
CA ARG A 151 2.65 -21.05 -5.35
C ARG A 151 2.86 -19.59 -5.75
N LEU A 152 4.04 -19.04 -5.46
CA LEU A 152 4.41 -17.74 -6.01
C LEU A 152 4.36 -17.81 -7.54
N ALA A 153 3.71 -16.83 -8.16
CA ALA A 153 3.74 -16.72 -9.61
C ALA A 153 5.17 -16.37 -10.07
N PRO A 154 5.62 -16.89 -11.23
CA PRO A 154 6.84 -16.40 -11.87
C PRO A 154 6.78 -14.88 -12.08
N GLU A 155 7.92 -14.23 -12.04
CA GLU A 155 8.02 -12.76 -12.17
C GLU A 155 7.43 -12.27 -13.49
N GLU A 156 7.76 -12.92 -14.60
CA GLU A 156 7.22 -12.61 -15.93
C GLU A 156 5.68 -12.66 -15.94
N THR A 157 5.10 -13.71 -15.37
CA THR A 157 3.63 -13.85 -15.24
C THR A 157 3.05 -12.77 -14.34
N SER A 158 3.73 -12.41 -13.26
CA SER A 158 3.31 -11.31 -12.38
C SER A 158 3.28 -9.97 -13.13
N ILE A 159 4.31 -9.67 -13.93
CA ILE A 159 4.40 -8.45 -14.74
C ILE A 159 3.32 -8.44 -15.83
N GLU A 160 3.11 -9.56 -16.51
CA GLU A 160 2.08 -9.69 -17.54
C GLU A 160 0.67 -9.43 -16.97
N LEU A 161 0.35 -10.07 -15.84
CA LEU A 161 -0.98 -9.99 -15.23
C LEU A 161 -1.25 -8.66 -14.54
N THR A 162 -0.26 -8.13 -13.81
CA THR A 162 -0.43 -6.92 -12.99
C THR A 162 -0.06 -5.66 -13.75
N GLY A 163 0.93 -5.73 -14.64
CA GLY A 163 1.53 -4.57 -15.29
C GLY A 163 2.60 -3.87 -14.46
N PHE A 164 2.96 -4.39 -13.27
CA PHE A 164 3.94 -3.79 -12.37
C PHE A 164 5.20 -4.64 -12.27
N GLU A 165 6.35 -3.98 -12.17
CA GLU A 165 7.64 -4.63 -11.93
C GLU A 165 7.75 -5.29 -10.54
N HIS A 166 8.79 -6.10 -10.37
CA HIS A 166 9.11 -6.75 -9.11
C HIS A 166 9.22 -5.75 -7.95
N ASN A 167 8.70 -6.16 -6.78
CA ASN A 167 8.56 -5.35 -5.56
C ASN A 167 7.65 -4.12 -5.65
N ALA A 168 7.02 -3.87 -6.80
CA ALA A 168 6.22 -2.66 -7.01
C ALA A 168 4.75 -2.95 -7.32
N VAL A 169 4.33 -4.21 -7.10
CA VAL A 169 2.96 -4.67 -7.33
C VAL A 169 2.00 -4.03 -6.33
N THR A 170 1.09 -3.20 -6.86
CA THR A 170 -0.10 -2.74 -6.14
C THR A 170 -1.31 -3.58 -6.55
N CYS A 171 -2.27 -3.75 -5.65
CA CYS A 171 -3.52 -4.46 -5.90
C CYS A 171 -4.57 -3.59 -6.63
N VAL A 172 -4.20 -2.37 -7.06
CA VAL A 172 -5.08 -1.41 -7.73
C VAL A 172 -4.53 -1.07 -9.11
N GLY A 173 -5.40 -0.99 -10.12
CA GLY A 173 -4.99 -0.61 -11.48
C GLY A 173 -4.15 -1.67 -12.20
N MET A 174 -4.32 -2.94 -11.82
CA MET A 174 -3.73 -4.08 -12.53
C MET A 174 -4.31 -4.23 -13.94
N LYS A 175 -3.53 -4.78 -14.89
CA LYS A 175 -3.98 -5.11 -16.26
C LYS A 175 -5.11 -6.15 -16.26
N THR A 176 -5.01 -7.13 -15.36
CA THR A 176 -6.01 -8.17 -15.15
C THR A 176 -6.77 -7.92 -13.85
N SER A 177 -8.08 -8.18 -13.83
CA SER A 177 -8.89 -8.14 -12.61
C SER A 177 -8.64 -9.40 -11.77
N ILE A 178 -7.52 -9.42 -11.03
CA ILE A 178 -7.13 -10.54 -10.17
C ILE A 178 -7.84 -10.41 -8.81
N PRO A 179 -8.47 -11.46 -8.28
CA PRO A 179 -9.02 -11.43 -6.93
C PRO A 179 -7.95 -11.13 -5.88
N VAL A 180 -8.26 -10.18 -4.99
CA VAL A 180 -7.37 -9.73 -3.92
C VAL A 180 -7.85 -10.31 -2.59
N ILE A 181 -6.91 -10.90 -1.84
CA ILE A 181 -7.12 -11.39 -0.47
C ILE A 181 -6.29 -10.49 0.44
N LEU A 182 -6.96 -9.81 1.37
CA LEU A 182 -6.33 -8.93 2.35
C LEU A 182 -6.17 -9.68 3.68
N ASP A 183 -4.97 -9.63 4.25
CA ASP A 183 -4.73 -10.21 5.58
C ASP A 183 -5.53 -9.48 6.66
N GLU A 184 -6.12 -10.25 7.58
CA GLU A 184 -6.95 -9.72 8.65
C GLU A 184 -6.18 -8.76 9.58
N ALA A 185 -4.87 -8.96 9.76
CA ALA A 185 -4.04 -8.09 10.58
C ALA A 185 -3.98 -6.66 10.03
N ILE A 186 -4.07 -6.48 8.71
CA ILE A 186 -4.08 -5.16 8.06
C ILE A 186 -5.39 -4.44 8.38
N ALA A 187 -6.53 -5.15 8.34
CA ALA A 187 -7.84 -4.59 8.68
C ALA A 187 -7.95 -4.15 10.16
N LYS A 188 -7.03 -4.60 11.01
CA LYS A 188 -6.98 -4.29 12.45
C LYS A 188 -5.98 -3.18 12.79
N LEU A 189 -5.27 -2.60 11.81
CA LEU A 189 -4.30 -1.54 12.03
C LEU A 189 -4.92 -0.29 12.66
N LYS A 190 -4.08 0.43 13.43
CA LYS A 190 -4.40 1.73 14.02
C LYS A 190 -3.17 2.64 13.86
N PRO A 191 -3.27 3.74 13.09
CA PRO A 191 -4.42 4.16 12.26
C PRO A 191 -4.78 3.13 11.16
N ASP A 192 -6.00 3.20 10.63
CA ASP A 192 -6.53 2.33 9.57
C ASP A 192 -6.01 2.74 8.18
N PHE A 193 -4.70 2.94 8.09
CA PHE A 193 -3.98 3.34 6.89
C PHE A 193 -2.78 2.42 6.71
N PHE A 194 -2.41 2.07 5.49
CA PHE A 194 -1.22 1.24 5.24
C PHE A 194 -0.58 1.59 3.91
N TRP A 195 0.71 1.27 3.78
CA TRP A 195 1.50 1.52 2.60
C TRP A 195 1.67 0.24 1.79
N LEU A 196 1.54 0.36 0.47
CA LEU A 196 1.85 -0.68 -0.50
C LEU A 196 2.95 -0.21 -1.44
N GLY A 197 3.66 -1.16 -2.04
CA GLY A 197 4.50 -0.87 -3.19
C GLY A 197 3.66 -0.24 -4.31
N GLY A 198 4.10 0.90 -4.82
CA GLY A 198 3.40 1.66 -5.85
C GLY A 198 4.33 1.96 -7.01
N GLU A 199 4.59 0.94 -7.83
CA GLU A 199 5.40 0.96 -9.05
C GLU A 199 6.86 1.47 -8.89
N ARG A 200 7.80 0.90 -9.66
CA ARG A 200 9.09 1.53 -9.92
C ARG A 200 8.93 2.18 -11.29
N LEU A 201 8.91 3.51 -11.32
CA LEU A 201 8.96 4.24 -12.58
C LEU A 201 10.43 4.24 -12.99
N ILE A 202 10.75 3.54 -14.09
CA ILE A 202 12.07 3.57 -14.71
C ILE A 202 12.25 4.91 -15.41
#